data_AF-A0A7J0C0U7-F1
#
_entry.id   AF-A0A7J0C0U7-F1
#
_cell.length_a   1.000
_cell.length_b   1.000
_cell.length_c   1.000
_cell.angle_alpha   90.00
_cell.angle_beta   90.00
_cell.angle_gamma   90.00
#
_symmetry.space_group_name_H-M   'P 1'
#
loop_
_entity.id
_entity.type
_entity.pdbx_description
1 polymer ?
#
loop_
_entity_poly.entity_id
_entity_poly.type
_entity_poly.pdbx_seq_one_letter_code
_entity_poly.pdbx_strand_id
1 'polypeptide(L)'
;MGEVSAAWFVVVPDRAMASDVLDRLRSHAPQSVPHASGRPWLFGRWPKEQWAFASAGTSLLAVAGRCSLTAQDLTVRLNGVRDLPDVETAVRGAAGSFHVLASVDGHSYLRGSAFGTRRLYWTTVDGVTVCADRARTLAWLTRAAVDTGQLAARLSTVDPLPHPLAGSAMWRQVHAVAPGRAVIVEPDGSHRTKEWWQPSAPHLPLAEGAVALRDVLREAVSLRARPGQILGADLSGGMDSTSLCFLAAEAGARLVTASLHSATPGNEDRYYAPYAAERLPGSESLVFPFAELPGYFAGLGVRHDPADEPTAVTRGRAVQKHLAQALRHRGARLRLNGYGGDDVLLPPRSYLHTLVRRHPSLALRHAAGWRARSRWPLPATARMLFDGRSYHRWLTAAGGRLREPAAGRPGPDSWGMGRAFPCGPPTVPCTSWPASWTLPRRRKHDRWLPDAACTGGSTRRGKRAGSPPSSRTTRRWTPCPPKVRSATTR
;
A
#
# COMPACT_ATOMS: atom_id res chain seq x y z
N MET A 1 -7.64 9.98 -21.09
CA MET A 1 -7.27 10.04 -19.66
C MET A 1 -7.53 11.45 -19.17
N GLY A 2 -8.35 11.65 -18.14
CA GLY A 2 -8.45 12.96 -17.48
C GLY A 2 -7.11 13.34 -16.86
N GLU A 3 -6.83 14.64 -16.74
CA GLU A 3 -5.59 15.26 -16.26
C GLU A 3 -4.84 14.42 -15.21
N VAL A 4 -3.83 13.65 -15.64
CA VAL A 4 -3.15 12.66 -14.81
C VAL A 4 -2.12 13.35 -13.91
N SER A 5 -2.44 13.59 -12.65
CA SER A 5 -1.52 14.22 -11.68
C SER A 5 -0.39 13.27 -11.20
N ALA A 6 -0.52 11.95 -11.34
CA ALA A 6 0.37 10.99 -10.69
C ALA A 6 1.49 10.45 -11.60
N ALA A 7 2.75 10.55 -11.14
CA ALA A 7 3.94 10.11 -11.86
C ALA A 7 3.94 8.61 -12.22
N TRP A 8 4.22 8.27 -13.47
CA TRP A 8 4.24 6.90 -13.99
C TRP A 8 5.35 6.72 -15.03
N PHE A 9 5.76 5.48 -15.27
CA PHE A 9 6.68 5.17 -16.36
C PHE A 9 6.42 3.80 -17.00
N VAL A 10 6.82 3.70 -18.26
CA VAL A 10 6.90 2.46 -19.05
C VAL A 10 8.32 2.36 -19.60
N VAL A 11 8.92 1.18 -19.48
CA VAL A 11 10.22 0.86 -20.04
C VAL A 11 10.05 -0.08 -21.21
N VAL A 12 10.67 0.29 -22.32
CA VAL A 12 10.66 -0.43 -23.59
C VAL A 12 12.10 -0.89 -23.87
N PRO A 13 12.32 -2.13 -24.34
CA PRO A 13 13.66 -2.60 -24.72
C PRO A 13 14.16 -1.95 -26.00
N ASP A 14 15.47 -1.99 -26.23
CA ASP A 14 16.15 -1.37 -27.39
C ASP A 14 15.92 -2.13 -28.71
N ARG A 15 14.66 -2.25 -29.11
CA ARG A 15 14.26 -3.00 -30.31
C ARG A 15 13.07 -2.37 -31.00
N ALA A 16 12.85 -2.82 -32.24
CA ALA A 16 11.64 -2.46 -32.96
C ALA A 16 10.40 -2.99 -32.21
N MET A 17 9.40 -2.12 -32.10
CA MET A 17 8.07 -2.40 -31.60
C MET A 17 7.04 -1.87 -32.61
N ALA A 18 5.81 -2.40 -32.55
CA ALA A 18 4.72 -1.89 -33.36
C ALA A 18 4.54 -0.37 -33.17
N SER A 19 4.38 0.35 -34.28
CA SER A 19 4.25 1.81 -34.29
C SER A 19 3.04 2.28 -33.47
N ASP A 20 1.93 1.56 -33.52
CA ASP A 20 0.70 1.91 -32.81
C ASP A 20 0.88 1.91 -31.28
N VAL A 21 1.69 1.01 -30.74
CA VAL A 21 2.04 0.94 -29.30
C VAL A 21 2.87 2.16 -28.91
N LEU A 22 3.91 2.46 -29.69
CA LEU A 22 4.78 3.62 -29.45
C LEU A 22 3.99 4.94 -29.59
N ASP A 23 3.08 5.04 -30.55
CA ASP A 23 2.26 6.24 -30.77
C ASP A 23 1.24 6.46 -29.65
N ARG A 24 0.67 5.39 -29.09
CA ARG A 24 -0.14 5.48 -27.87
C ARG A 24 0.67 5.99 -26.68
N LEU A 25 1.89 5.49 -26.49
CA LEU A 25 2.76 5.98 -25.42
C LEU A 25 3.11 7.45 -25.63
N ARG A 26 3.55 7.85 -26.82
CA ARG A 26 3.90 9.24 -27.17
C ARG A 26 2.75 10.22 -26.95
N SER A 27 1.52 9.83 -27.30
CA SER A 27 0.34 10.70 -27.12
C SER A 27 -0.03 10.97 -25.65
N HIS A 28 0.49 10.18 -24.70
CA HIS A 28 0.15 10.30 -23.27
C HIS A 28 1.36 10.56 -22.36
N ALA A 29 2.58 10.28 -22.84
CA ALA A 29 3.83 10.51 -22.13
C ALA A 29 4.41 11.87 -22.51
N PRO A 30 4.34 12.89 -21.64
CA PRO A 30 5.00 14.17 -21.89
C PRO A 30 6.52 14.08 -21.90
N GLN A 31 7.10 12.98 -21.41
CA GLN A 31 8.54 12.79 -21.28
C GLN A 31 8.93 11.44 -21.88
N SER A 32 10.06 11.44 -22.60
CA SER A 32 10.71 10.24 -23.09
C SER A 32 12.22 10.33 -22.94
N VAL A 33 12.87 9.20 -22.69
CA VAL A 33 14.34 9.08 -22.68
C VAL A 33 14.73 8.02 -23.70
N PRO A 34 15.68 8.29 -24.60
CA PRO A 34 16.14 7.31 -25.58
C PRO A 34 17.20 6.35 -25.01
N HIS A 35 17.31 5.17 -25.62
CA HIS A 35 18.51 4.33 -25.59
C HIS A 35 19.67 4.99 -26.35
N ALA A 36 20.87 4.44 -26.22
CA ALA A 36 22.03 4.87 -27.01
C ALA A 36 21.82 4.71 -28.53
N SER A 37 20.97 3.76 -28.95
CA SER A 37 20.56 3.58 -30.36
C SER A 37 19.68 4.71 -30.92
N GLY A 38 19.18 5.60 -30.06
CA GLY A 38 18.16 6.60 -30.38
C GLY A 38 16.71 6.08 -30.30
N ARG A 39 16.49 4.77 -30.12
CA ARG A 39 15.15 4.22 -29.88
C ARG A 39 14.65 4.62 -28.49
N PRO A 40 13.33 4.75 -28.25
CA PRO A 40 12.82 5.11 -26.93
C PRO A 40 13.10 4.01 -25.88
N TRP A 41 13.66 4.40 -24.74
CA TRP A 41 13.86 3.55 -23.56
C TRP A 41 12.76 3.72 -22.53
N LEU A 42 12.47 4.97 -22.16
CA LEU A 42 11.47 5.32 -21.16
C LEU A 42 10.40 6.23 -21.72
N PHE A 43 9.17 6.00 -21.31
CA PHE A 43 8.03 6.89 -21.50
C PHE A 43 7.35 7.15 -20.17
N GLY A 44 6.88 8.38 -19.96
CA GLY A 44 5.98 8.63 -18.84
C GLY A 44 5.83 10.09 -18.47
N ARG A 45 5.42 10.30 -17.23
CA ARG A 45 5.27 11.60 -16.59
C ARG A 45 5.92 11.50 -15.22
N TRP A 46 6.85 12.39 -14.90
CA TRP A 46 7.46 12.41 -13.59
C TRP A 46 8.04 13.77 -13.19
N PRO A 47 8.01 14.07 -11.87
CA PRO A 47 8.75 15.21 -11.32
C PRO A 47 10.26 14.98 -11.43
N LYS A 48 11.00 16.00 -11.88
CA LYS A 48 12.46 15.94 -12.06
C LYS A 48 13.18 15.62 -10.74
N GLU A 49 12.69 16.12 -9.62
CA GLU A 49 13.30 15.94 -8.30
C GLU A 49 13.17 14.53 -7.71
N GLN A 50 12.43 13.63 -8.37
CA GLN A 50 12.33 12.22 -7.96
C GLN A 50 13.05 11.28 -8.92
N TRP A 51 13.85 11.82 -9.84
CA TRP A 51 14.56 11.03 -10.83
C TRP A 51 16.01 11.47 -10.91
N ALA A 52 16.89 10.49 -10.92
CA ALA A 52 18.29 10.67 -11.23
C ALA A 52 18.62 9.80 -12.44
N PHE A 53 19.28 10.38 -13.43
CA PHE A 53 19.68 9.72 -14.67
C PHE A 53 21.20 9.81 -14.82
N ALA A 54 21.80 8.76 -15.36
CA ALA A 54 23.20 8.69 -15.71
C ALA A 54 23.36 7.93 -17.03
N SER A 55 24.36 8.34 -17.81
CA SER A 55 24.76 7.70 -19.06
C SER A 55 26.29 7.62 -19.11
N ALA A 56 26.82 6.46 -19.50
CA ALA A 56 28.25 6.27 -19.73
C ALA A 56 28.43 5.34 -20.95
N GLY A 57 28.93 5.89 -22.05
CA GLY A 57 28.96 5.17 -23.33
C GLY A 57 27.55 4.79 -23.78
N THR A 58 27.31 3.50 -24.00
CA THR A 58 26.00 2.93 -24.35
C THR A 58 25.15 2.55 -23.13
N SER A 59 25.72 2.59 -21.93
CA SER A 59 25.06 2.21 -20.69
C SER A 59 24.24 3.37 -20.12
N LEU A 60 23.02 3.06 -19.68
CA LEU A 60 22.10 3.99 -19.03
C LEU A 60 21.70 3.45 -17.66
N LEU A 61 21.59 4.34 -16.69
CA LEU A 61 21.08 4.03 -15.35
C LEU A 61 20.15 5.14 -14.88
N ALA A 62 18.99 4.75 -14.37
CA ALA A 62 18.02 5.65 -13.78
C ALA A 62 17.52 5.11 -12.44
N VAL A 63 17.39 6.03 -11.49
CA VAL A 63 16.73 5.79 -10.21
C VAL A 63 15.45 6.62 -10.17
N ALA A 64 14.31 5.95 -9.95
CA ALA A 64 13.00 6.59 -9.92
C ALA A 64 12.36 6.49 -8.53
N GLY A 65 12.31 7.59 -7.78
CA GLY A 65 11.75 7.69 -6.45
C GLY A 65 12.58 8.58 -5.51
N ARG A 66 12.35 8.44 -4.21
CA ARG A 66 13.17 9.14 -3.21
C ARG A 66 14.44 8.32 -3.01
N CYS A 67 15.60 8.87 -3.34
CA CYS A 67 16.90 8.21 -3.24
C CYS A 67 17.92 9.21 -2.69
N SER A 68 18.93 8.72 -1.95
CA SER A 68 20.07 9.54 -1.52
C SER A 68 21.06 9.82 -2.66
N LEU A 69 21.11 8.98 -3.69
CA LEU A 69 22.02 9.16 -4.84
C LEU A 69 21.52 10.24 -5.80
N THR A 70 22.42 11.13 -6.19
CA THR A 70 22.20 12.15 -7.21
C THR A 70 22.55 11.64 -8.61
N ALA A 71 22.18 12.39 -9.65
CA ALA A 71 22.59 12.09 -11.02
C ALA A 71 24.12 12.05 -11.18
N GLN A 72 24.85 12.91 -10.46
CA GLN A 72 26.31 12.92 -10.47
C GLN A 72 26.89 11.67 -9.83
N ASP A 73 26.36 11.24 -8.68
CA ASP A 73 26.77 10.00 -8.02
C ASP A 73 26.55 8.79 -8.94
N LEU A 74 25.39 8.75 -9.59
CA LEU A 74 25.07 7.67 -10.54
C LEU A 74 26.03 7.67 -11.73
N THR A 75 26.37 8.82 -12.30
CA THR A 75 27.32 8.89 -13.43
C THR A 75 28.70 8.38 -13.03
N VAL A 76 29.22 8.78 -11.86
CA VAL A 76 30.51 8.29 -11.35
C VAL A 76 30.49 6.77 -11.17
N ARG A 77 29.43 6.24 -10.57
CA ARG A 77 29.31 4.81 -10.30
C ARG A 77 29.04 3.98 -11.56
N LEU A 78 28.34 4.55 -12.53
CA LEU A 78 28.04 3.90 -13.82
C LEU A 78 29.30 3.60 -14.63
N ASN A 79 30.37 4.39 -14.47
CA ASN A 79 31.68 4.11 -15.10
C ASN A 79 32.29 2.77 -14.65
N GLY A 80 31.88 2.25 -13.48
CA GLY A 80 32.32 0.95 -12.97
C GLY A 80 31.44 -0.23 -13.40
N VAL A 81 30.32 0.02 -14.08
CA VAL A 81 29.37 -1.02 -14.50
C VAL A 81 29.83 -1.63 -15.81
N ARG A 82 30.25 -2.89 -15.78
CA ARG A 82 30.64 -3.66 -16.97
C ARG A 82 29.56 -4.62 -17.41
N ASP A 83 28.72 -5.07 -16.48
CA ASP A 83 27.65 -6.01 -16.76
C ASP A 83 26.39 -5.75 -15.92
N LEU A 84 25.37 -6.61 -16.06
CA LEU A 84 24.13 -6.51 -15.31
C LEU A 84 24.29 -6.70 -13.78
N PRO A 85 25.06 -7.68 -13.28
CA PRO A 85 25.42 -7.76 -11.86
C PRO A 85 25.93 -6.46 -11.23
N ASP A 86 26.74 -5.68 -11.95
CA ASP A 86 27.33 -4.45 -11.43
C ASP A 86 26.30 -3.34 -11.16
N VAL A 87 25.11 -3.39 -11.79
CA VAL A 87 24.02 -2.42 -11.59
C VAL A 87 23.62 -2.31 -10.12
N GLU A 88 23.51 -3.43 -9.41
CA GLU A 88 23.16 -3.41 -7.97
C GLU A 88 24.32 -2.92 -7.11
N THR A 89 25.56 -3.10 -7.55
CA THR A 89 26.74 -2.51 -6.88
C THR A 89 26.74 -0.99 -7.03
N ALA A 90 26.38 -0.45 -8.20
CA ALA A 90 26.29 0.99 -8.43
C ALA A 90 25.28 1.69 -7.50
N VAL A 91 24.22 1.00 -7.07
CA VAL A 91 23.19 1.55 -6.18
C VAL A 91 23.31 1.09 -4.73
N ARG A 92 24.37 0.34 -4.39
CA ARG A 92 24.61 -0.15 -3.04
C ARG A 92 24.76 1.01 -2.05
N GLY A 93 24.18 0.84 -0.86
CA GLY A 93 24.18 1.84 0.22
C GLY A 93 23.24 3.03 -0.01
N ALA A 94 22.49 3.06 -1.12
CA ALA A 94 21.51 4.10 -1.34
C ALA A 94 20.31 3.96 -0.40
N ALA A 95 20.01 5.01 0.34
CA ALA A 95 18.83 5.09 1.20
C ALA A 95 17.63 5.62 0.41
N GLY A 96 16.44 5.08 0.71
CA GLY A 96 15.17 5.60 0.18
C GLY A 96 14.18 4.53 -0.29
N SER A 97 13.28 4.96 -1.17
CA SER A 97 12.24 4.12 -1.79
C SER A 97 12.13 4.49 -3.27
N PHE A 98 12.74 3.64 -4.10
CA PHE A 98 12.95 3.90 -5.51
C PHE A 98 13.00 2.62 -6.34
N HIS A 99 12.72 2.77 -7.63
CA HIS A 99 13.00 1.77 -8.67
C HIS A 99 14.42 1.98 -9.22
N VAL A 100 15.02 0.91 -9.74
CA VAL A 100 16.24 0.97 -10.54
C VAL A 100 15.96 0.43 -11.92
N LEU A 101 16.38 1.20 -12.92
CA LEU A 101 16.20 0.94 -14.34
C LEU A 101 17.55 1.10 -15.00
N ALA A 102 18.05 0.10 -15.71
CA ALA A 102 19.30 0.19 -16.44
C ALA A 102 19.15 -0.40 -17.85
N SER A 103 19.92 0.12 -18.79
CA SER A 103 20.14 -0.43 -20.12
C SER A 103 21.65 -0.64 -20.28
N VAL A 104 22.11 -1.88 -20.37
CA VAL A 104 23.54 -2.24 -20.44
C VAL A 104 23.69 -3.35 -21.47
N ASP A 105 24.56 -3.18 -22.46
CA ASP A 105 24.82 -4.15 -23.53
C ASP A 105 23.56 -4.75 -24.17
N GLY A 106 22.59 -3.89 -24.48
CA GLY A 106 21.30 -4.28 -25.09
C GLY A 106 20.30 -4.96 -24.13
N HIS A 107 20.70 -5.23 -22.89
CA HIS A 107 19.83 -5.78 -21.86
C HIS A 107 19.20 -4.66 -21.04
N SER A 108 17.95 -4.85 -20.62
CA SER A 108 17.33 -3.95 -19.64
C SER A 108 17.21 -4.63 -18.29
N TYR A 109 17.71 -3.99 -17.23
CA TYR A 109 17.54 -4.44 -15.84
C TYR A 109 16.58 -3.54 -15.10
N LEU A 110 15.55 -4.13 -14.49
CA LEU A 110 14.53 -3.39 -13.78
C LEU A 110 14.18 -4.04 -12.46
N ARG A 111 14.21 -3.27 -11.37
CA ARG A 111 13.70 -3.74 -10.08
C ARG A 111 12.97 -2.67 -9.28
N GLY A 112 12.06 -3.17 -8.46
CA GLY A 112 11.33 -2.40 -7.46
C GLY A 112 12.09 -2.28 -6.14
N SER A 113 11.37 -2.02 -5.05
CA SER A 113 11.93 -2.15 -3.71
C SER A 113 11.89 -3.60 -3.23
N ALA A 114 12.79 -3.97 -2.30
CA ALA A 114 12.92 -5.32 -1.77
C ALA A 114 11.59 -5.91 -1.24
N PHE A 115 10.76 -5.07 -0.63
CA PHE A 115 9.48 -5.46 -0.01
C PHE A 115 8.24 -5.13 -0.87
N GLY A 116 8.43 -4.70 -2.13
CA GLY A 116 7.30 -4.43 -3.03
C GLY A 116 6.50 -3.16 -2.69
N THR A 117 7.06 -2.20 -1.95
CA THR A 117 6.46 -0.85 -1.80
C THR A 117 6.53 -0.04 -3.09
N ARG A 118 7.50 -0.36 -3.96
CA ARG A 118 7.66 0.11 -5.33
C ARG A 118 7.57 -1.11 -6.24
N ARG A 119 6.35 -1.57 -6.56
CA ARG A 119 6.17 -2.72 -7.45
C ARG A 119 6.58 -2.38 -8.88
N LEU A 120 6.97 -3.41 -9.61
CA LEU A 120 7.06 -3.40 -11.06
C LEU A 120 6.12 -4.45 -11.62
N TYR A 121 5.71 -4.21 -12.86
CA TYR A 121 4.88 -5.12 -13.63
C TYR A 121 5.48 -5.28 -15.01
N TRP A 122 5.18 -6.40 -15.65
CA TRP A 122 5.53 -6.66 -17.04
C TRP A 122 4.37 -7.30 -17.80
N THR A 123 4.41 -7.17 -19.12
CA THR A 123 3.52 -7.82 -20.07
C THR A 123 4.28 -8.06 -21.37
N THR A 124 3.70 -8.85 -22.28
CA THR A 124 4.27 -9.10 -23.61
C THR A 124 3.41 -8.43 -24.67
N VAL A 125 4.04 -7.67 -25.56
CA VAL A 125 3.41 -6.98 -26.69
C VAL A 125 4.15 -7.42 -27.95
N ASP A 126 3.47 -8.14 -28.84
CA ASP A 126 4.06 -8.67 -30.09
C ASP A 126 5.37 -9.44 -29.89
N GLY A 127 5.42 -10.29 -28.85
CA GLY A 127 6.62 -11.05 -28.48
C GLY A 127 7.68 -10.25 -27.71
N VAL A 128 7.42 -8.98 -27.39
CA VAL A 128 8.35 -8.08 -26.70
C VAL A 128 7.90 -7.81 -25.27
N THR A 129 8.81 -7.98 -24.31
CA THR A 129 8.53 -7.64 -22.91
C THR A 129 8.55 -6.13 -22.69
N VAL A 130 7.49 -5.60 -22.10
CA VAL A 130 7.36 -4.20 -21.68
C VAL A 130 7.11 -4.16 -20.18
N CYS A 131 7.78 -3.23 -19.48
CA CYS A 131 7.69 -3.09 -18.03
C CYS A 131 7.10 -1.74 -17.62
N ALA A 132 6.46 -1.67 -16.45
CA ALA A 132 5.95 -0.41 -15.90
C ALA A 132 5.90 -0.40 -14.36
N ASP A 133 5.80 0.79 -13.78
CA ASP A 133 5.58 0.97 -12.33
C ASP A 133 4.17 0.59 -11.88
N ARG A 134 3.23 0.46 -12.82
CA ARG A 134 1.81 0.27 -12.58
C ARG A 134 1.21 -0.78 -13.50
N ALA A 135 0.45 -1.69 -12.91
CA ALA A 135 -0.21 -2.74 -13.68
C ALA A 135 -1.31 -2.15 -14.58
N ARG A 136 -2.00 -1.09 -14.13
CA ARG A 136 -3.03 -0.41 -14.94
C ARG A 136 -2.49 0.27 -16.19
N THR A 137 -1.22 0.73 -16.15
CA THR A 137 -0.57 1.34 -17.32
C THR A 137 -0.36 0.31 -18.41
N LEU A 138 0.14 -0.88 -18.05
CA LEU A 138 0.28 -1.99 -18.98
C LEU A 138 -1.09 -2.49 -19.48
N ALA A 139 -2.08 -2.58 -18.58
CA ALA A 139 -3.42 -2.98 -18.97
C ALA A 139 -4.08 -2.00 -19.95
N TRP A 140 -3.87 -0.69 -19.77
CA TRP A 140 -4.31 0.31 -20.74
C TRP A 140 -3.59 0.15 -22.09
N LEU A 141 -2.27 -0.07 -22.07
CA LEU A 141 -1.47 -0.24 -23.28
C LEU A 141 -1.93 -1.45 -24.12
N THR A 142 -2.16 -2.59 -23.46
CA THR A 142 -2.55 -3.86 -24.10
C THR A 142 -4.06 -4.08 -24.19
N ARG A 143 -4.86 -3.15 -23.66
CA ARG A 143 -6.32 -3.29 -23.49
C ARG A 143 -6.71 -4.55 -22.71
N ALA A 144 -5.89 -4.93 -21.72
CA ALA A 144 -6.12 -6.12 -20.91
C ALA A 144 -7.43 -6.01 -20.09
N ALA A 145 -8.19 -7.10 -20.08
CA ALA A 145 -9.35 -7.23 -19.19
C ALA A 145 -8.93 -7.43 -17.74
N VAL A 146 -9.77 -6.97 -16.81
CA VAL A 146 -9.63 -7.28 -15.37
C VAL A 146 -9.76 -8.79 -15.16
N ASP A 147 -8.90 -9.36 -14.33
CA ASP A 147 -9.06 -10.73 -13.85
C ASP A 147 -10.13 -10.74 -12.76
N THR A 148 -11.30 -11.28 -13.09
CA THR A 148 -12.45 -11.35 -12.20
C THR A 148 -12.20 -12.23 -10.98
N GLY A 149 -11.33 -13.24 -11.07
CA GLY A 149 -10.94 -14.07 -9.93
C GLY A 149 -10.08 -13.29 -8.94
N GLN A 150 -9.09 -12.54 -9.45
CA GLN A 150 -8.27 -11.65 -8.64
C GLN A 150 -9.07 -10.53 -7.99
N LEU A 151 -10.03 -9.96 -8.73
CA LEU A 151 -10.96 -8.95 -8.21
C LEU A 151 -11.83 -9.52 -7.10
N ALA A 152 -12.49 -10.66 -7.36
CA ALA A 152 -13.34 -11.30 -6.36
C ALA A 152 -12.55 -11.60 -5.09
N ALA A 153 -11.36 -12.21 -5.22
CA ALA A 153 -10.51 -12.55 -4.07
C ALA A 153 -10.20 -11.32 -3.19
N ARG A 154 -9.82 -10.18 -3.78
CA ARG A 154 -9.51 -8.95 -3.02
C ARG A 154 -10.73 -8.25 -2.43
N LEU A 155 -11.90 -8.36 -3.05
CA LEU A 155 -13.14 -7.81 -2.50
C LEU A 155 -13.71 -8.69 -1.36
N SER A 156 -13.31 -9.95 -1.30
CA SER A 156 -13.82 -10.91 -0.33
C SER A 156 -13.21 -10.76 1.06
N THR A 157 -12.04 -10.13 1.17
CA THR A 157 -11.28 -10.07 2.43
C THR A 157 -10.77 -8.66 2.69
N VAL A 158 -10.86 -8.23 3.96
CA VAL A 158 -10.23 -6.98 4.41
C VAL A 158 -8.73 -7.18 4.62
N ASP A 159 -8.30 -8.41 4.88
CA ASP A 159 -6.89 -8.78 5.06
C ASP A 159 -6.19 -9.08 3.72
N PRO A 160 -4.85 -8.91 3.67
CA PRO A 160 -4.05 -9.30 2.50
C PRO A 160 -4.31 -10.74 2.09
N LEU A 161 -4.31 -11.01 0.79
CA LEU A 161 -4.44 -12.37 0.25
C LEU A 161 -3.25 -13.26 0.69
N PRO A 162 -3.39 -14.59 0.70
CA PRO A 162 -2.28 -15.47 0.99
C PRO A 162 -1.31 -15.48 -0.21
N HIS A 163 -0.03 -15.78 0.03
CA HIS A 163 0.90 -16.10 -1.05
C HIS A 163 0.40 -17.33 -1.85
N PRO A 164 0.56 -17.36 -3.19
CA PRO A 164 1.11 -16.31 -4.06
C PRO A 164 0.07 -15.28 -4.53
N LEU A 165 -1.21 -15.44 -4.16
CA LEU A 165 -2.32 -14.60 -4.64
C LEU A 165 -2.13 -13.11 -4.31
N ALA A 166 -1.61 -12.78 -3.13
CA ALA A 166 -1.29 -11.39 -2.76
C ALA A 166 -0.29 -10.70 -3.70
N GLY A 167 0.61 -11.47 -4.31
CA GLY A 167 1.61 -10.94 -5.23
C GLY A 167 1.13 -10.76 -6.66
N SER A 168 -0.06 -11.24 -7.02
CA SER A 168 -0.53 -11.27 -8.42
C SER A 168 -1.11 -9.92 -8.88
N ALA A 169 -1.04 -9.62 -10.18
CA ALA A 169 -1.68 -8.44 -10.75
C ALA A 169 -3.20 -8.62 -10.91
N MET A 170 -3.91 -7.50 -11.05
CA MET A 170 -5.37 -7.43 -11.20
C MET A 170 -5.88 -7.64 -12.63
N TRP A 171 -5.00 -7.68 -13.62
CA TRP A 171 -5.35 -7.74 -15.04
C TRP A 171 -4.79 -9.01 -15.67
N ARG A 172 -5.52 -9.57 -16.63
CA ARG A 172 -5.07 -10.72 -17.42
C ARG A 172 -3.85 -10.33 -18.24
N GLN A 173 -2.88 -11.24 -18.39
CA GLN A 173 -1.63 -11.05 -19.15
C GLN A 173 -0.73 -9.92 -18.61
N VAL A 174 -1.04 -9.34 -17.45
CA VAL A 174 -0.15 -8.44 -16.72
C VAL A 174 0.38 -9.21 -15.53
N HIS A 175 1.69 -9.17 -15.33
CA HIS A 175 2.36 -9.95 -14.31
C HIS A 175 3.11 -9.01 -13.38
N ALA A 176 2.98 -9.22 -12.08
CA ALA A 176 3.75 -8.48 -11.09
C ALA A 176 5.13 -9.11 -10.93
N VAL A 177 6.15 -8.26 -10.76
CA VAL A 177 7.48 -8.69 -10.34
C VAL A 177 7.44 -8.96 -8.85
N ALA A 178 7.81 -10.17 -8.44
CA ALA A 178 7.83 -10.54 -7.03
C ALA A 178 8.82 -9.65 -6.25
N PRO A 179 8.50 -9.27 -4.99
CA PRO A 179 9.45 -8.61 -4.10
C PRO A 179 10.79 -9.37 -4.03
N GLY A 180 11.91 -8.65 -3.96
CA GLY A 180 13.26 -9.23 -4.00
C GLY A 180 13.74 -9.72 -5.38
N ARG A 181 12.89 -9.65 -6.40
CA ARG A 181 13.25 -10.00 -7.80
C ARG A 181 13.32 -8.77 -8.70
N ALA A 182 14.14 -8.92 -9.74
CA ALA A 182 14.32 -8.01 -10.85
C ALA A 182 13.83 -8.71 -12.13
N VAL A 183 13.40 -7.92 -13.11
CA VAL A 183 13.18 -8.36 -14.48
C VAL A 183 14.39 -7.97 -15.30
N ILE A 184 14.89 -8.93 -16.07
CA ILE A 184 15.91 -8.71 -17.10
C ILE A 184 15.21 -8.94 -18.44
N VAL A 185 15.14 -7.91 -19.26
CA VAL A 185 14.67 -8.01 -20.65
C VAL A 185 15.89 -8.23 -21.53
N GLU A 186 15.86 -9.34 -22.26
CA GLU A 186 16.92 -9.78 -23.14
C GLU A 186 16.88 -9.01 -24.46
N PRO A 187 17.99 -8.94 -25.22
CA PRO A 187 18.03 -8.26 -26.52
C PRO A 187 16.99 -8.80 -27.52
N ASP A 188 16.65 -10.09 -27.41
CA ASP A 188 15.62 -10.74 -28.23
C ASP A 188 14.17 -10.42 -27.78
N GLY A 189 13.99 -9.53 -26.81
CA GLY A 189 12.72 -9.09 -26.22
C GLY A 189 12.07 -10.07 -25.25
N SER A 190 12.63 -11.26 -25.06
CA SER A 190 12.22 -12.16 -23.99
C SER A 190 12.61 -11.59 -22.62
N HIS A 191 12.17 -12.24 -21.55
CA HIS A 191 12.59 -11.83 -20.21
C HIS A 191 12.85 -13.03 -19.32
N ARG A 192 13.64 -12.78 -18.29
CA ARG A 192 13.79 -13.65 -17.14
C ARG A 192 13.72 -12.84 -15.85
N THR A 193 13.55 -13.53 -14.74
CA THR A 193 13.64 -12.89 -13.42
C THR A 193 14.89 -13.31 -12.69
N LYS A 194 15.54 -12.36 -12.02
CA LYS A 194 16.73 -12.58 -11.19
C LYS A 194 16.44 -12.14 -9.76
N GLU A 195 16.84 -12.94 -8.79
CA GLU A 195 16.82 -12.53 -7.39
C GLU A 195 17.98 -11.56 -7.14
N TRP A 196 17.68 -10.41 -6.54
CA TRP A 196 18.68 -9.39 -6.19
C TRP A 196 18.73 -9.12 -4.69
N TRP A 197 17.70 -9.51 -3.96
CA TRP A 197 17.62 -9.35 -2.52
C TRP A 197 16.92 -10.54 -1.88
N GLN A 198 17.46 -10.96 -0.74
CA GLN A 198 16.86 -11.92 0.17
C GLN A 198 17.02 -11.40 1.62
N PRO A 199 16.11 -11.74 2.54
CA PRO A 199 16.29 -11.41 3.95
C PRO A 199 17.57 -12.04 4.50
N SER A 200 18.42 -11.23 5.14
CA SER A 200 19.63 -11.73 5.82
C SER A 200 19.26 -12.54 7.07
N ALA A 201 20.15 -13.46 7.47
CA ALA A 201 20.00 -14.18 8.72
C ALA A 201 19.98 -13.20 9.93
N PRO A 202 19.10 -13.39 10.92
CA PRO A 202 19.02 -12.51 12.09
C PRO A 202 20.16 -12.84 13.06
N HIS A 203 21.32 -12.23 12.86
CA HIS A 203 22.53 -12.47 13.66
C HIS A 203 22.87 -11.33 14.62
N LEU A 204 22.27 -10.15 14.45
CA LEU A 204 22.54 -9.00 15.30
C LEU A 204 21.79 -9.11 16.64
N PRO A 205 22.47 -8.90 17.79
CA PRO A 205 21.82 -8.75 19.07
C PRO A 205 20.83 -7.58 19.08
N LEU A 206 19.78 -7.65 19.91
CA LEU A 206 18.73 -6.64 19.96
C LEU A 206 19.26 -5.22 20.23
N ALA A 207 20.23 -5.07 21.13
CA ALA A 207 20.81 -3.77 21.47
C ALA A 207 21.52 -3.12 20.27
N GLU A 208 22.32 -3.90 19.53
CA GLU A 208 23.02 -3.43 18.33
C GLU A 208 22.02 -3.16 17.19
N GLY A 209 21.05 -4.06 17.00
CA GLY A 209 20.00 -3.90 16.00
C GLY A 209 19.12 -2.66 16.24
N ALA A 210 18.87 -2.30 17.51
CA ALA A 210 18.13 -1.09 17.86
C ALA A 210 18.89 0.19 17.47
N VAL A 211 20.21 0.23 17.67
CA VAL A 211 21.05 1.36 17.23
C VAL A 211 21.06 1.46 15.71
N ALA A 212 21.31 0.33 15.01
CA ALA A 212 21.30 0.29 13.56
C ALA A 212 19.94 0.72 12.95
N LEU A 213 18.83 0.28 13.56
CA LEU A 213 17.49 0.69 13.15
C LEU A 213 17.29 2.21 13.32
N ARG A 214 17.72 2.77 14.45
CA ARG A 214 17.64 4.23 14.68
C ARG A 214 18.40 5.00 13.62
N ASP A 215 19.62 4.58 13.28
CA ASP A 215 20.46 5.28 12.32
C ASP A 215 19.86 5.25 10.90
N VAL A 216 19.35 4.10 10.46
CA VAL A 216 18.67 3.97 9.16
C VAL A 216 17.36 4.77 9.13
N LEU A 217 16.58 4.78 10.22
CA LEU A 217 15.37 5.61 10.32
C LEU A 217 15.72 7.11 10.27
N ARG A 218 16.78 7.53 10.99
CA ARG A 218 17.28 8.90 10.97
C ARG A 218 17.65 9.32 9.54
N GLU A 219 18.42 8.52 8.83
CA GLU A 219 18.78 8.79 7.42
C GLU A 219 17.53 8.90 6.53
N ALA A 220 16.59 7.97 6.67
CA ALA A 220 15.35 7.96 5.89
C ALA A 220 14.48 9.23 6.14
N VAL A 221 14.46 9.74 7.36
CA VAL A 221 13.78 10.99 7.72
C VAL A 221 14.54 12.21 7.21
N SER A 222 15.86 12.27 7.35
CA SER A 222 16.70 13.36 6.83
C SER A 222 16.63 13.50 5.30
N LEU A 223 16.37 12.41 4.57
CA LEU A 223 16.09 12.49 3.12
C LEU A 223 14.76 13.19 2.76
N ARG A 224 13.88 13.40 3.75
CA ARG A 224 12.52 13.95 3.57
C ARG A 224 12.29 15.24 4.34
N ALA A 225 13.14 15.53 5.33
CA ALA A 225 13.09 16.68 6.21
C ALA A 225 14.30 17.58 5.97
N ARG A 226 14.07 18.89 5.85
CA ARG A 226 15.12 19.90 5.75
C ARG A 226 14.97 20.91 6.89
N PRO A 227 16.07 21.52 7.36
CA PRO A 227 16.00 22.59 8.35
C PRO A 227 15.02 23.70 7.93
N GLY A 228 14.14 24.09 8.86
CA GLY A 228 13.12 25.13 8.64
C GLY A 228 11.92 24.73 7.79
N GLN A 229 11.94 23.56 7.14
CA GLN A 229 10.82 23.08 6.33
C GLN A 229 9.62 22.73 7.22
N ILE A 230 8.43 23.19 6.84
CA ILE A 230 7.19 22.79 7.49
C ILE A 230 6.74 21.41 6.98
N LEU A 231 6.66 20.45 7.89
CA LEU A 231 6.15 19.10 7.63
C LEU A 231 4.88 18.85 8.44
N GLY A 232 3.91 18.21 7.79
CA GLY A 232 2.82 17.57 8.49
C GLY A 232 3.32 16.24 9.06
N ALA A 233 2.86 15.84 10.23
CA ALA A 233 3.17 14.53 10.77
C ALA A 233 1.99 13.95 11.54
N ASP A 234 1.76 12.65 11.42
CA ASP A 234 0.83 11.97 12.30
C ASP A 234 1.47 11.81 13.68
N LEU A 235 0.72 12.07 14.74
CA LEU A 235 1.16 11.85 16.11
C LEU A 235 0.01 11.21 16.90
N SER A 236 -0.03 9.87 16.90
CA SER A 236 -1.02 9.12 17.69
C SER A 236 -0.58 8.88 19.14
N GLY A 237 0.69 9.15 19.48
CA GLY A 237 1.29 8.75 20.75
C GLY A 237 1.88 7.33 20.73
N GLY A 238 1.65 6.55 19.67
CA GLY A 238 2.31 5.26 19.45
C GLY A 238 3.79 5.42 19.04
N MET A 239 4.57 4.36 19.18
CA MET A 239 6.02 4.39 18.92
C MET A 239 6.36 4.73 17.47
N ASP A 240 5.61 4.22 16.50
CA ASP A 240 5.88 4.40 15.07
C ASP A 240 5.92 5.88 14.67
N SER A 241 4.79 6.56 14.82
CA SER A 241 4.67 7.95 14.36
C SER A 241 5.42 8.93 15.25
N THR A 242 5.48 8.66 16.56
CA THR A 242 6.22 9.49 17.52
C THR A 242 7.71 9.47 17.22
N SER A 243 8.31 8.31 16.98
CA SER A 243 9.74 8.21 16.63
C SER A 243 10.08 9.03 15.39
N LEU A 244 9.23 8.97 14.36
CA LEU A 244 9.42 9.77 13.14
C LEU A 244 9.30 11.28 13.38
N CYS A 245 8.42 11.71 14.29
CA CYS A 245 8.31 13.12 14.67
C CYS A 245 9.59 13.63 15.36
N PHE A 246 10.11 12.88 16.33
CA PHE A 246 11.35 13.29 17.03
C PHE A 246 12.56 13.31 16.08
N LEU A 247 12.69 12.33 15.17
CA LEU A 247 13.74 12.35 14.15
C LEU A 247 13.59 13.51 13.17
N ALA A 248 12.35 13.90 12.82
CA ALA A 248 12.12 15.03 11.93
C ALA A 248 12.44 16.37 12.61
N ALA A 249 12.14 16.49 13.91
CA ALA A 249 12.54 17.63 14.72
C ALA A 249 14.07 17.69 14.90
N GLU A 250 14.74 16.55 15.11
CA GLU A 250 16.21 16.42 15.13
C GLU A 250 16.84 16.91 13.81
N ALA A 251 16.21 16.61 12.67
CA ALA A 251 16.61 17.12 11.35
C ALA A 251 16.31 18.63 11.13
N GLY A 252 15.77 19.32 12.13
CA GLY A 252 15.47 20.76 12.10
C GLY A 252 14.17 21.14 11.39
N ALA A 253 13.29 20.18 11.10
CA ALA A 253 11.99 20.48 10.49
C ALA A 253 11.03 21.11 11.51
N ARG A 254 10.15 22.00 11.04
CA ARG A 254 9.03 22.53 11.82
C ARG A 254 7.81 21.63 11.63
N LEU A 255 7.27 21.10 12.71
CA LEU A 255 6.21 20.10 12.63
C LEU A 255 4.84 20.69 12.91
N VAL A 256 3.88 20.36 12.05
CA VAL A 256 2.44 20.48 12.32
C VAL A 256 1.92 19.06 12.49
N THR A 257 1.65 18.66 13.73
CA THR A 257 1.23 17.29 14.06
C THR A 257 -0.29 17.16 13.98
N ALA A 258 -0.77 15.97 13.61
CA ALA A 258 -2.18 15.64 13.57
C ALA A 258 -2.44 14.39 14.42
N SER A 259 -3.34 14.50 15.39
CA SER A 259 -3.81 13.38 16.21
C SER A 259 -5.30 13.14 16.04
N LEU A 260 -5.71 11.87 15.96
CA LEU A 260 -7.12 11.47 15.89
C LEU A 260 -7.60 11.02 17.26
N HIS A 261 -8.56 11.72 17.85
CA HIS A 261 -9.01 11.44 19.22
C HIS A 261 -10.36 10.71 19.22
N SER A 262 -10.32 9.39 19.48
CA SER A 262 -11.54 8.60 19.70
C SER A 262 -12.02 8.70 21.16
N ALA A 263 -13.34 8.77 21.37
CA ALA A 263 -13.95 8.71 22.70
C ALA A 263 -14.12 7.28 23.24
N THR A 264 -13.70 6.26 22.48
CA THR A 264 -13.82 4.86 22.88
C THR A 264 -13.07 4.59 24.19
N PRO A 265 -13.71 3.95 25.19
CA PRO A 265 -13.03 3.53 26.41
C PRO A 265 -11.79 2.68 26.11
N GLY A 266 -10.68 3.00 26.77
CA GLY A 266 -9.39 2.31 26.59
C GLY A 266 -8.55 2.79 25.39
N ASN A 267 -8.99 3.82 24.66
CA ASN A 267 -8.09 4.53 23.74
C ASN A 267 -7.19 5.47 24.55
N GLU A 268 -5.88 5.21 24.54
CA GLU A 268 -4.87 5.96 25.27
C GLU A 268 -4.19 7.04 24.40
N ASP A 269 -4.51 7.12 23.10
CA ASP A 269 -3.95 8.13 22.19
C ASP A 269 -4.26 9.55 22.69
N ARG A 270 -5.44 9.73 23.33
CA ARG A 270 -5.83 10.99 23.98
C ARG A 270 -4.86 11.47 25.06
N TYR A 271 -4.11 10.54 25.66
CA TYR A 271 -3.09 10.85 26.66
C TYR A 271 -1.70 10.92 26.03
N TYR A 272 -1.32 9.91 25.25
CA TYR A 272 0.04 9.81 24.74
C TYR A 272 0.36 10.78 23.60
N ALA A 273 -0.62 11.16 22.76
CA ALA A 273 -0.37 12.14 21.70
C ALA A 273 -0.05 13.54 22.27
N PRO A 274 -0.84 14.11 23.22
CA PRO A 274 -0.44 15.35 23.90
C PRO A 274 0.87 15.23 24.67
N TYR A 275 1.08 14.12 25.40
CA TYR A 275 2.31 13.87 26.14
C TYR A 275 3.57 13.95 25.26
N ALA A 276 3.49 13.38 24.04
CA ALA A 276 4.55 13.45 23.06
C ALA A 276 4.70 14.85 22.44
N ALA A 277 3.57 15.52 22.13
CA ALA A 277 3.58 16.85 21.53
C ALA A 277 4.23 17.90 22.45
N GLU A 278 3.97 17.85 23.76
CA GLU A 278 4.59 18.74 24.76
C GLU A 278 6.12 18.62 24.80
N ARG A 279 6.65 17.45 24.45
CA ARG A 279 8.09 17.15 24.42
C ARG A 279 8.71 17.36 23.05
N LEU A 280 7.90 17.72 22.05
CA LEU A 280 8.34 17.91 20.67
C LEU A 280 8.57 19.42 20.43
N PRO A 281 9.83 19.87 20.34
CA PRO A 281 10.16 21.29 20.36
C PRO A 281 9.59 22.03 19.15
N GLY A 282 8.93 23.17 19.41
CA GLY A 282 8.43 24.06 18.35
C GLY A 282 7.36 23.44 17.44
N SER A 283 6.73 22.35 17.89
CA SER A 283 5.65 21.71 17.13
C SER A 283 4.31 22.40 17.37
N GLU A 284 3.50 22.47 16.31
CA GLU A 284 2.10 22.86 16.38
C GLU A 284 1.23 21.62 16.34
N SER A 285 0.37 21.41 17.34
CA SER A 285 -0.47 20.21 17.44
C SER A 285 -1.91 20.48 17.04
N LEU A 286 -2.41 19.72 16.06
CA LEU A 286 -3.80 19.71 15.63
C LEU A 286 -4.49 18.44 16.13
N VAL A 287 -5.51 18.62 16.97
CA VAL A 287 -6.33 17.52 17.49
C VAL A 287 -7.63 17.43 16.68
N PHE A 288 -7.93 16.23 16.18
CA PHE A 288 -9.14 15.96 15.42
C PHE A 288 -10.05 14.98 16.19
N PRO A 289 -11.12 15.46 16.83
CA PRO A 289 -12.12 14.59 17.43
C PRO A 289 -12.77 13.69 16.38
N PHE A 290 -12.88 12.40 16.66
CA PHE A 290 -13.41 11.44 15.68
C PHE A 290 -14.84 11.74 15.23
N ALA A 291 -15.65 12.36 16.11
CA ALA A 291 -17.02 12.76 15.84
C ALA A 291 -17.15 13.92 14.84
N GLU A 292 -16.08 14.70 14.66
CA GLU A 292 -16.04 15.86 13.75
C GLU A 292 -15.44 15.52 12.39
N LEU A 293 -14.84 14.32 12.27
CA LEU A 293 -14.28 13.86 11.01
C LEU A 293 -15.38 13.43 10.03
N PRO A 294 -15.10 13.51 8.72
CA PRO A 294 -15.96 12.90 7.72
C PRO A 294 -16.22 11.42 8.03
N GLY A 295 -17.47 10.98 7.86
CA GLY A 295 -17.82 9.57 8.04
C GLY A 295 -16.99 8.65 7.16
N TYR A 296 -16.78 7.41 7.62
CA TYR A 296 -16.19 6.39 6.75
C TYR A 296 -17.03 6.22 5.49
N PHE A 297 -16.36 6.01 4.35
CA PHE A 297 -16.99 5.94 3.03
C PHE A 297 -17.73 7.22 2.59
N ALA A 298 -17.55 8.35 3.28
CA ALA A 298 -18.03 9.63 2.77
C ALA A 298 -17.42 9.91 1.39
N GLY A 299 -18.26 10.36 0.46
CA GLY A 299 -17.83 10.69 -0.90
C GLY A 299 -17.64 9.50 -1.84
N LEU A 300 -18.21 8.32 -1.57
CA LEU A 300 -18.14 7.16 -2.48
C LEU A 300 -18.63 7.44 -3.91
N GLY A 301 -19.56 8.41 -4.09
CA GLY A 301 -20.02 8.83 -5.42
C GLY A 301 -19.01 9.65 -6.22
N VAL A 302 -17.93 10.12 -5.58
CA VAL A 302 -16.89 10.91 -6.24
C VAL A 302 -15.92 9.98 -6.95
N ARG A 303 -15.75 10.19 -8.26
CA ARG A 303 -14.73 9.47 -9.03
C ARG A 303 -13.35 9.97 -8.65
N HIS A 304 -12.45 9.03 -8.37
CA HIS A 304 -11.05 9.28 -8.06
C HIS A 304 -10.15 8.51 -9.03
N ASP A 305 -8.89 8.93 -9.13
CA ASP A 305 -7.89 8.16 -9.87
C ASP A 305 -7.82 6.73 -9.33
N PRO A 306 -7.89 5.72 -10.22
CA PRO A 306 -7.86 4.34 -9.80
C PRO A 306 -6.49 3.97 -9.24
N ALA A 307 -6.49 3.22 -8.14
CA ALA A 307 -5.34 2.44 -7.71
C ALA A 307 -5.18 1.19 -8.60
N ASP A 308 -4.05 0.50 -8.48
CA ASP A 308 -3.83 -0.76 -9.21
C ASP A 308 -4.68 -1.92 -8.67
N GLU A 309 -5.23 -1.79 -7.47
CA GLU A 309 -6.10 -2.79 -6.86
C GLU A 309 -7.09 -2.15 -5.88
N PRO A 310 -8.22 -2.81 -5.56
CA PRO A 310 -9.10 -2.39 -4.47
C PRO A 310 -8.31 -2.27 -3.17
N THR A 311 -8.54 -1.18 -2.42
CA THR A 311 -7.78 -0.87 -1.21
C THR A 311 -8.69 -0.45 -0.07
N ALA A 312 -8.37 -0.90 1.15
CA ALA A 312 -9.03 -0.46 2.38
C ALA A 312 -8.89 1.05 2.62
N VAL A 313 -7.92 1.72 1.98
CA VAL A 313 -7.74 3.18 2.05
C VAL A 313 -9.00 3.94 1.61
N THR A 314 -9.81 3.36 0.70
CA THR A 314 -11.08 3.96 0.28
C THR A 314 -12.02 4.22 1.45
N ARG A 315 -12.03 3.38 2.48
CA ARG A 315 -12.84 3.56 3.69
C ARG A 315 -12.58 4.89 4.38
N GLY A 316 -11.31 5.27 4.52
CA GLY A 316 -10.86 6.45 5.25
C GLY A 316 -10.47 7.64 4.37
N ARG A 317 -10.73 7.59 3.05
CA ARG A 317 -10.19 8.57 2.10
C ARG A 317 -10.61 10.01 2.43
N ALA A 318 -11.88 10.22 2.75
CA ALA A 318 -12.38 11.55 3.11
C ALA A 318 -11.70 12.11 4.36
N VAL A 319 -11.47 11.26 5.38
CA VAL A 319 -10.70 11.60 6.59
C VAL A 319 -9.27 11.98 6.22
N GLN A 320 -8.58 11.16 5.43
CA GLN A 320 -7.20 11.45 5.02
C GLN A 320 -7.08 12.74 4.21
N LYS A 321 -8.07 13.04 3.35
CA LYS A 321 -8.15 14.31 2.61
C LYS A 321 -8.35 15.49 3.55
N HIS A 322 -9.25 15.37 4.53
CA HIS A 322 -9.50 16.41 5.52
C HIS A 322 -8.24 16.74 6.32
N LEU A 323 -7.54 15.72 6.84
CA LEU A 323 -6.26 15.89 7.55
C LEU A 323 -5.20 16.53 6.67
N ALA A 324 -5.02 16.03 5.44
CA ALA A 324 -4.05 16.59 4.51
C ALA A 324 -4.33 18.05 4.15
N GLN A 325 -5.61 18.42 4.01
CA GLN A 325 -6.01 19.82 3.80
C GLN A 325 -5.68 20.67 5.02
N ALA A 326 -6.05 20.26 6.23
CA ALA A 326 -5.76 21.00 7.46
C ALA A 326 -4.24 21.25 7.62
N LEU A 327 -3.42 20.21 7.43
CA LEU A 327 -1.97 20.32 7.44
C LEU A 327 -1.44 21.26 6.35
N ARG A 328 -1.99 21.16 5.13
CA ARG A 328 -1.61 22.04 4.00
C ARG A 328 -1.94 23.51 4.27
N HIS A 329 -3.04 23.83 4.94
CA HIS A 329 -3.37 25.21 5.34
C HIS A 329 -2.34 25.81 6.31
N ARG A 330 -1.61 24.96 7.05
CA ARG A 330 -0.48 25.37 7.90
C ARG A 330 0.87 25.35 7.17
N GLY A 331 0.86 25.23 5.85
CA GLY A 331 2.06 25.28 5.02
C GLY A 331 2.76 23.93 4.81
N ALA A 332 2.25 22.83 5.37
CA ALA A 332 2.86 21.51 5.20
C ALA A 332 2.76 21.02 3.74
N ARG A 333 3.91 20.79 3.11
CA ARG A 333 3.96 20.23 1.74
C ARG A 333 4.00 18.71 1.72
N LEU A 334 4.58 18.10 2.75
CA LEU A 334 4.76 16.66 2.92
C LEU A 334 4.17 16.24 4.28
N ARG A 335 3.61 15.03 4.34
CA ARG A 335 3.09 14.42 5.56
C ARG A 335 3.87 13.14 5.87
N LEU A 336 4.41 13.05 7.08
CA LEU A 336 5.02 11.83 7.63
C LEU A 336 3.95 11.04 8.39
N ASN A 337 4.00 9.71 8.30
CA ASN A 337 3.16 8.82 9.10
C ASN A 337 3.95 7.55 9.47
N GLY A 338 3.51 6.88 10.53
CA GLY A 338 4.11 5.63 11.02
C GLY A 338 3.61 4.38 10.30
N TYR A 339 2.97 4.49 9.13
CA TYR A 339 2.36 3.34 8.47
C TYR A 339 3.44 2.33 8.05
N GLY A 340 3.25 1.06 8.41
CA GLY A 340 4.20 -0.02 8.15
C GLY A 340 5.23 -0.27 9.25
N GLY A 341 5.25 0.51 10.34
CA GLY A 341 6.12 0.24 11.49
C GLY A 341 5.85 -1.13 12.12
N ASP A 342 4.57 -1.40 12.41
CA ASP A 342 4.09 -2.71 12.84
C ASP A 342 4.46 -3.84 11.87
N ASP A 343 4.39 -3.63 10.55
CA ASP A 343 4.71 -4.67 9.55
C ASP A 343 6.19 -5.06 9.57
N VAL A 344 7.07 -4.18 10.06
CA VAL A 344 8.52 -4.42 10.17
C VAL A 344 8.88 -5.03 11.52
N LEU A 345 8.25 -4.57 12.60
CA LEU A 345 8.66 -4.89 13.97
C LEU A 345 7.81 -5.97 14.65
N LEU A 346 6.57 -6.18 14.19
CA LEU A 346 5.66 -7.16 14.77
C LEU A 346 5.57 -8.41 13.88
N PRO A 347 5.99 -9.59 14.39
CA PRO A 347 5.80 -10.82 13.65
C PRO A 347 4.30 -11.16 13.55
N PRO A 348 3.87 -11.80 12.44
CA PRO A 348 2.52 -12.33 12.37
C PRO A 348 2.30 -13.32 13.51
N ARG A 349 1.09 -13.35 14.06
CA ARG A 349 0.72 -14.19 15.23
C ARG A 349 1.03 -15.68 15.04
N SER A 350 1.10 -16.13 13.79
CA SER A 350 1.55 -17.45 13.39
C SER A 350 2.96 -17.80 13.89
N TYR A 351 3.78 -16.84 14.33
CA TYR A 351 5.09 -17.13 14.94
C TYR A 351 4.99 -18.08 16.14
N LEU A 352 3.87 -18.06 16.88
CA LEU A 352 3.63 -18.97 18.01
C LEU A 352 3.71 -20.44 17.60
N HIS A 353 3.33 -20.75 16.37
CA HIS A 353 3.37 -22.09 15.78
C HIS A 353 4.80 -22.60 15.56
N THR A 354 5.71 -21.72 15.16
CA THR A 354 7.14 -22.05 15.08
C THR A 354 7.75 -22.09 16.47
N LEU A 355 7.34 -21.16 17.34
CA LEU A 355 7.87 -21.02 18.68
C LEU A 355 7.57 -22.23 19.55
N VAL A 356 6.36 -22.82 19.46
CA VAL A 356 6.00 -24.00 20.28
C VAL A 356 6.87 -25.22 19.98
N ARG A 357 7.39 -25.34 18.75
CA ARG A 357 8.27 -26.44 18.34
C ARG A 357 9.71 -26.27 18.79
N ARG A 358 10.17 -25.04 19.01
CA ARG A 358 11.56 -24.71 19.36
C ARG A 358 11.72 -24.38 20.85
N HIS A 359 10.77 -23.65 21.41
CA HIS A 359 10.77 -23.13 22.77
C HIS A 359 9.36 -23.19 23.38
N PRO A 360 8.87 -24.39 23.75
CA PRO A 360 7.46 -24.62 24.14
C PRO A 360 7.03 -23.79 25.36
N SER A 361 7.87 -23.65 26.39
CA SER A 361 7.57 -22.85 27.58
C SER A 361 7.35 -21.37 27.24
N LEU A 362 8.21 -20.81 26.37
CA LEU A 362 8.09 -19.44 25.89
C LEU A 362 6.84 -19.26 25.02
N ALA A 363 6.54 -20.24 24.17
CA ALA A 363 5.34 -20.24 23.34
C ALA A 363 4.05 -20.22 24.17
N LEU A 364 3.99 -21.02 25.24
CA LEU A 364 2.83 -21.04 26.15
C LEU A 364 2.65 -19.71 26.88
N ARG A 365 3.75 -19.08 27.33
CA ARG A 365 3.73 -17.74 27.92
C ARG A 365 3.21 -16.69 26.93
N HIS A 366 3.71 -16.70 25.70
CA HIS A 366 3.27 -15.76 24.66
C HIS A 366 1.81 -16.02 24.25
N ALA A 367 1.41 -17.29 24.12
CA ALA A 367 0.03 -17.67 23.83
C ALA A 367 -0.93 -17.24 24.94
N ALA A 368 -0.53 -17.32 26.22
CA ALA A 368 -1.30 -16.81 27.34
C ALA A 368 -1.50 -15.28 27.24
N GLY A 369 -0.44 -14.53 26.88
CA GLY A 369 -0.53 -13.09 26.64
C GLY A 369 -1.50 -12.74 25.50
N TRP A 370 -1.43 -13.46 24.38
CA TRP A 370 -2.36 -13.28 23.26
C TRP A 370 -3.79 -13.66 23.62
N ARG A 371 -3.98 -14.73 24.41
CA ARG A 371 -5.29 -15.11 24.93
C ARG A 371 -5.88 -14.03 25.82
N ALA A 372 -5.10 -13.44 26.73
CA ALA A 372 -5.55 -12.37 27.60
C ALA A 372 -5.92 -11.11 26.79
N ARG A 373 -5.05 -10.70 25.85
CA ARG A 373 -5.25 -9.51 25.01
C ARG A 373 -6.39 -9.66 24.01
N SER A 374 -6.48 -10.80 23.34
CA SER A 374 -7.38 -11.03 22.18
C SER A 374 -8.55 -11.95 22.48
N ARG A 375 -8.70 -12.38 23.75
CA ARG A 375 -9.77 -13.28 24.23
C ARG A 375 -9.90 -14.57 23.43
N TRP A 376 -8.78 -15.17 23.07
CA TRP A 376 -8.78 -16.42 22.31
C TRP A 376 -9.31 -17.60 23.12
N PRO A 377 -10.29 -18.36 22.60
CA PRO A 377 -10.78 -19.58 23.23
C PRO A 377 -9.66 -20.62 23.34
N LEU A 378 -9.59 -21.31 24.48
CA LEU A 378 -8.60 -22.38 24.73
C LEU A 378 -8.56 -23.43 23.61
N PRO A 379 -9.69 -24.00 23.14
CA PRO A 379 -9.65 -25.02 22.09
C PRO A 379 -9.09 -24.48 20.76
N ALA A 380 -9.39 -23.22 20.44
CA ALA A 380 -8.89 -22.59 19.23
C ALA A 380 -7.37 -22.32 19.32
N THR A 381 -6.88 -21.87 20.49
CA THR A 381 -5.45 -21.70 20.74
C THR A 381 -4.70 -23.03 20.65
N ALA A 382 -5.21 -24.08 21.29
CA ALA A 382 -4.60 -25.41 21.20
C ALA A 382 -4.55 -25.90 19.74
N ARG A 383 -5.66 -25.78 19.00
CA ARG A 383 -5.72 -26.15 17.58
C ARG A 383 -4.69 -25.40 16.73
N MET A 384 -4.51 -24.10 16.95
CA MET A 384 -3.50 -23.30 16.25
C MET A 384 -2.08 -23.77 16.58
N LEU A 385 -1.76 -24.00 17.87
CA LEU A 385 -0.43 -24.43 18.30
C LEU A 385 -0.05 -25.81 17.74
N PHE A 386 -1.00 -26.74 17.68
CA PHE A 386 -0.78 -28.12 17.22
C PHE A 386 -1.08 -28.35 15.73
N ASP A 387 -1.32 -27.31 14.92
CA ASP A 387 -1.65 -27.47 13.50
C ASP A 387 -0.46 -28.04 12.69
N GLY A 388 -0.47 -29.32 12.34
CA GLY A 388 0.62 -29.93 11.55
C GLY A 388 0.58 -29.64 10.04
N ARG A 389 -0.40 -28.88 9.53
CA ARG A 389 -0.60 -28.76 8.07
C ARG A 389 0.51 -27.94 7.41
N SER A 390 0.93 -28.37 6.23
CA SER A 390 1.75 -27.54 5.34
C SER A 390 0.94 -26.34 4.84
N TYR A 391 1.64 -25.27 4.43
CA TYR A 391 1.01 -24.09 3.86
C TYR A 391 0.06 -24.42 2.69
N HIS A 392 0.50 -25.29 1.77
CA HIS A 392 -0.29 -25.76 0.64
C HIS A 392 -1.60 -26.44 1.07
N ARG A 393 -1.54 -27.33 2.08
CA ARG A 393 -2.73 -28.02 2.61
C ARG A 393 -3.67 -27.05 3.31
N TRP A 394 -3.13 -26.09 4.07
CA TRP A 394 -3.93 -25.02 4.67
C TRP A 394 -4.62 -24.16 3.60
N LEU A 395 -3.91 -23.76 2.56
CA LEU A 395 -4.43 -22.90 1.49
C LEU A 395 -5.54 -23.62 0.70
N THR A 396 -5.34 -24.90 0.38
CA THR A 396 -6.34 -25.74 -0.29
C THR A 396 -7.60 -25.88 0.57
N ALA A 397 -7.43 -26.13 1.88
CA ALA A 397 -8.55 -26.22 2.81
C ALA A 397 -9.27 -24.87 3.01
N ALA A 398 -8.53 -23.75 2.99
CA ALA A 398 -9.14 -22.41 3.01
C ALA A 398 -9.96 -22.16 1.74
N GLY A 399 -9.48 -22.58 0.57
CA GLY A 399 -10.22 -22.52 -0.69
C GLY A 399 -11.53 -23.31 -0.67
N GLY A 400 -11.51 -24.52 -0.10
CA GLY A 400 -12.71 -25.37 0.03
C GLY A 400 -13.81 -24.75 0.91
N ARG A 401 -13.44 -23.86 1.84
CA ARG A 401 -14.35 -23.24 2.81
C ARG A 401 -14.83 -21.85 2.42
N LEU A 402 -14.47 -21.36 1.23
CA LEU A 402 -14.89 -20.03 0.79
C LEU A 402 -16.41 -19.87 0.81
N ARG A 403 -17.16 -20.94 0.49
CA ARG A 403 -18.64 -20.93 0.45
C ARG A 403 -19.29 -21.08 1.83
N GLU A 404 -18.51 -21.35 2.87
CA GLU A 404 -19.04 -21.45 4.22
C GLU A 404 -19.29 -20.05 4.78
N PRO A 405 -20.32 -19.85 5.62
CA PRO A 405 -20.52 -18.58 6.31
C PRO A 405 -19.30 -18.21 7.12
N ALA A 406 -18.95 -16.92 7.12
CA ALA A 406 -17.91 -16.42 7.99
C ALA A 406 -18.24 -16.74 9.45
N ALA A 407 -17.44 -17.62 10.05
CA ALA A 407 -17.53 -17.88 11.48
C ALA A 407 -17.30 -16.57 12.25
N GLY A 408 -18.05 -16.38 13.34
CA GLY A 408 -17.86 -15.24 14.23
C GLY A 408 -16.45 -15.15 14.82
N ARG A 409 -16.18 -14.03 15.51
CA ARG A 409 -14.92 -13.61 16.19
C ARG A 409 -13.64 -14.35 15.75
N PRO A 410 -12.70 -13.69 15.05
CA PRO A 410 -11.49 -14.35 14.58
C PRO A 410 -10.71 -14.98 15.73
N GLY A 411 -10.59 -16.30 15.66
CA GLY A 411 -9.71 -17.07 16.52
C GLY A 411 -8.24 -16.85 16.14
N PRO A 412 -7.32 -17.50 16.85
CA PRO A 412 -5.92 -17.58 16.44
C PRO A 412 -5.75 -18.25 15.07
N ASP A 413 -4.83 -17.74 14.27
CA ASP A 413 -4.53 -18.21 12.92
C ASP A 413 -3.22 -18.99 12.87
N SER A 414 -3.22 -20.15 12.21
CA SER A 414 -2.00 -20.96 12.03
C SER A 414 -1.10 -20.40 10.93
N TRP A 415 -1.58 -20.36 9.68
CA TRP A 415 -0.87 -19.76 8.55
C TRP A 415 -1.43 -18.39 8.13
N GLY A 416 -2.69 -18.12 8.46
CA GLY A 416 -3.41 -16.88 8.14
C GLY A 416 -4.90 -17.02 8.45
N MET A 417 -5.64 -15.93 8.33
CA MET A 417 -7.06 -15.89 8.63
C MET A 417 -7.84 -16.90 7.79
N GLY A 418 -8.74 -17.66 8.43
CA GLY A 418 -9.70 -18.51 7.75
C GLY A 418 -10.59 -17.67 6.83
N ARG A 419 -10.54 -17.94 5.53
CA ARG A 419 -11.28 -17.16 4.53
C ARG A 419 -12.66 -17.75 4.32
N ALA A 420 -13.66 -16.94 4.58
CA ALA A 420 -15.04 -17.17 4.23
C ALA A 420 -15.54 -15.91 3.53
N PHE A 421 -16.35 -16.06 2.50
CA PHE A 421 -17.06 -14.90 1.97
C PHE A 421 -17.97 -14.36 3.08
N PRO A 422 -18.02 -13.03 3.29
CA PRO A 422 -19.09 -12.48 4.10
C PRO A 422 -20.40 -12.85 3.41
N CYS A 423 -21.14 -13.81 3.96
CA CYS A 423 -22.57 -13.87 3.73
C CYS A 423 -23.12 -12.50 4.14
N GLY A 424 -24.08 -11.97 3.39
CA GLY A 424 -24.73 -10.71 3.69
C GLY A 424 -25.24 -10.63 5.14
N PRO A 425 -25.71 -9.47 5.61
CA PRO A 425 -26.13 -9.28 6.99
C PRO A 425 -27.05 -10.44 7.43
N PRO A 426 -26.87 -10.97 8.66
CA PRO A 426 -27.51 -12.21 9.13
C PRO A 426 -29.05 -12.16 9.21
N THR A 427 -29.69 -11.10 8.73
CA THR A 427 -31.12 -10.84 8.80
C THR A 427 -31.80 -10.72 7.44
N VAL A 428 -31.09 -10.93 6.32
CA VAL A 428 -31.70 -10.87 4.98
C VAL A 428 -31.57 -12.25 4.33
N PRO A 429 -32.63 -13.07 4.30
CA PRO A 429 -32.60 -14.32 3.55
C PRO A 429 -32.27 -14.05 2.08
N CYS A 430 -31.44 -14.89 1.45
CA CYS A 430 -31.02 -14.76 0.06
C CYS A 430 -32.17 -14.57 -0.95
N THR A 431 -33.41 -14.86 -0.55
CA THR A 431 -34.63 -14.72 -1.35
C THR A 431 -35.14 -13.29 -1.53
N SER A 432 -34.64 -12.30 -0.77
CA SER A 432 -35.10 -10.91 -0.88
C SER A 432 -34.16 -9.99 -1.66
N TRP A 433 -33.17 -10.53 -2.37
CA TRP A 433 -32.47 -9.77 -3.39
C TRP A 433 -33.46 -9.51 -4.53
N PRO A 434 -33.73 -8.25 -4.93
CA PRO A 434 -34.60 -7.99 -6.06
C PRO A 434 -34.07 -8.74 -7.28
N ALA A 435 -34.96 -9.44 -7.99
CA ALA A 435 -34.66 -10.27 -9.16
C ALA A 435 -33.98 -9.52 -10.33
N SER A 436 -33.70 -8.22 -10.17
CA SER A 436 -32.93 -7.40 -11.11
C SER A 436 -31.42 -7.64 -11.08
N TRP A 437 -30.88 -8.45 -10.14
CA TRP A 437 -29.47 -8.87 -10.11
C TRP A 437 -29.25 -10.29 -10.67
N THR A 438 -30.08 -10.75 -11.60
CA THR A 438 -29.70 -11.89 -12.44
C THR A 438 -28.49 -11.50 -13.29
N LEU A 439 -27.34 -12.11 -12.98
CA LEU A 439 -26.22 -12.28 -13.90
C LEU A 439 -26.76 -12.61 -15.30
N PRO A 440 -26.30 -11.97 -16.39
CA PRO A 440 -26.75 -12.33 -17.72
C PRO A 440 -26.42 -13.80 -17.98
N ARG A 441 -27.45 -14.66 -17.99
CA ARG A 441 -27.35 -15.98 -18.60
C ARG A 441 -26.91 -15.75 -20.04
N ARG A 442 -25.81 -16.40 -20.43
CA ARG A 442 -25.32 -16.46 -21.82
C ARG A 442 -26.50 -16.59 -22.78
N ARG A 443 -26.85 -15.51 -23.48
CA ARG A 443 -27.58 -15.61 -24.74
C ARG A 443 -26.54 -15.78 -25.83
N LYS A 444 -26.70 -16.87 -26.57
CA LYS A 444 -25.97 -17.16 -27.81
C LYS A 444 -26.11 -15.98 -28.77
N HIS A 445 -25.07 -15.79 -29.58
CA HIS A 445 -25.01 -15.09 -30.86
C HIS A 445 -26.27 -14.32 -31.26
N ASP A 446 -26.15 -13.00 -31.42
CA ASP A 446 -26.51 -12.38 -32.70
C ASP A 446 -25.96 -10.94 -32.82
N ARG A 447 -25.63 -10.61 -34.06
CA ARG A 447 -24.97 -9.39 -34.56
C ARG A 447 -25.70 -8.11 -34.11
N TRP A 448 -24.93 -7.04 -33.89
CA TRP A 448 -25.44 -5.68 -33.93
C TRP A 448 -24.53 -4.82 -34.83
N LEU A 449 -25.07 -4.46 -35.99
CA LEU A 449 -24.74 -3.25 -36.74
C LEU A 449 -25.55 -2.08 -36.13
N PRO A 450 -25.08 -0.83 -36.20
CA PRO A 450 -25.79 0.32 -35.64
C PRO A 450 -26.71 0.95 -36.69
N ASP A 451 -27.84 1.53 -36.27
CA ASP A 451 -28.26 2.85 -36.79
C ASP A 451 -29.44 3.50 -36.04
N ALA A 452 -29.31 4.83 -35.96
CA ALA A 452 -30.32 5.91 -36.02
C ALA A 452 -31.42 6.11 -34.94
N ALA A 453 -31.25 7.24 -34.24
CA ALA A 453 -32.16 8.40 -34.09
C ALA A 453 -33.69 8.23 -33.90
N CYS A 454 -34.23 8.91 -32.87
CA CYS A 454 -35.43 9.80 -32.87
C CYS A 454 -35.81 10.12 -31.40
N THR A 455 -35.58 11.34 -30.90
CA THR A 455 -36.54 12.46 -30.74
C THR A 455 -37.78 12.21 -29.87
N GLY A 456 -37.94 13.07 -28.85
CA GLY A 456 -39.23 13.66 -28.48
C GLY A 456 -39.85 13.24 -27.14
N GLY A 457 -40.26 14.22 -26.33
CA GLY A 457 -41.43 14.05 -25.47
C GLY A 457 -41.31 14.40 -23.98
N SER A 458 -41.27 15.70 -23.69
CA SER A 458 -41.91 16.39 -22.55
C SER A 458 -42.95 15.58 -21.72
N THR A 459 -42.91 15.69 -20.38
CA THR A 459 -43.97 16.39 -19.60
C THR A 459 -43.63 16.56 -18.11
N ARG A 460 -44.04 17.73 -17.58
CA ARG A 460 -44.01 18.20 -16.19
C ARG A 460 -45.12 17.59 -15.31
N ARG A 461 -44.86 17.47 -14.00
CA ARG A 461 -45.69 17.79 -12.80
C ARG A 461 -45.01 17.11 -11.59
N GLY A 462 -44.90 17.63 -10.37
CA GLY A 462 -45.37 18.85 -9.72
C GLY A 462 -45.54 18.60 -8.21
N LYS A 463 -44.68 19.24 -7.40
CA LYS A 463 -44.94 19.87 -6.08
C LYS A 463 -45.29 19.06 -4.79
N ARG A 464 -44.78 19.66 -3.69
CA ARG A 464 -45.10 19.62 -2.23
C ARG A 464 -44.41 18.50 -1.43
N ALA A 465 -43.47 18.75 -0.50
CA ALA A 465 -43.33 19.69 0.64
C ALA A 465 -44.21 19.33 1.86
N GLY A 466 -43.56 18.95 2.96
CA GLY A 466 -44.12 18.77 4.29
C GLY A 466 -43.00 18.57 5.33
N SER A 467 -42.71 19.64 6.07
CA SER A 467 -41.75 19.73 7.19
C SER A 467 -42.42 19.40 8.55
N PRO A 468 -41.65 19.21 9.64
CA PRO A 468 -41.97 18.31 10.76
C PRO A 468 -42.41 19.02 12.07
N PRO A 469 -42.73 18.29 13.15
CA PRO A 469 -42.68 18.80 14.53
C PRO A 469 -41.48 18.17 15.28
N SER A 470 -40.56 18.96 15.84
CA SER A 470 -40.60 19.69 17.12
C SER A 470 -40.08 18.89 18.33
N SER A 471 -38.89 19.28 18.75
CA SER A 471 -38.45 19.49 20.14
C SER A 471 -38.99 18.60 21.28
N ARG A 472 -38.07 17.84 21.90
CA ARG A 472 -38.11 17.63 23.35
C ARG A 472 -36.73 17.87 23.99
N THR A 473 -36.82 18.59 25.09
CA THR A 473 -35.85 19.19 25.97
C THR A 473 -35.02 18.18 26.77
N THR A 474 -33.70 18.42 26.78
CA THR A 474 -32.77 18.41 27.94
C THR A 474 -33.13 17.60 29.20
N ARG A 475 -32.27 16.64 29.55
CA ARG A 475 -31.81 16.47 30.94
C ARG A 475 -30.29 16.30 30.97
N ARG A 476 -29.63 17.30 31.58
CA ARG A 476 -28.23 17.26 32.03
C ARG A 476 -28.08 16.21 33.13
N TRP A 477 -27.00 15.44 33.06
CA TRP A 477 -26.46 14.66 34.18
C TRP A 477 -24.96 14.96 34.26
N THR A 478 -24.51 15.45 35.41
CA THR A 478 -23.10 15.60 35.80
C THR A 478 -22.99 15.26 37.30
N PRO A 479 -21.81 14.85 37.80
CA PRO A 479 -21.61 13.50 38.32
C PRO A 479 -21.21 13.46 39.80
N CYS A 480 -21.34 12.30 40.44
CA CYS A 480 -20.81 12.04 41.79
C CYS A 480 -19.46 11.29 41.70
N PRO A 481 -18.40 11.72 42.41
CA PRO A 481 -17.07 11.12 42.33
C PRO A 481 -16.90 9.98 43.36
N PRO A 482 -16.11 8.92 43.07
CA PRO A 482 -15.60 8.04 44.12
C PRO A 482 -14.16 8.39 44.52
N LYS A 483 -14.05 8.72 45.81
CA LYS A 483 -12.92 8.70 46.76
C LYS A 483 -11.56 8.19 46.28
N VAL A 484 -10.59 9.10 46.39
CA VAL A 484 -9.14 8.84 46.48
C VAL A 484 -8.83 8.12 47.80
N ARG A 485 -8.10 7.00 47.75
CA ARG A 485 -7.37 6.45 48.90
C ARG A 485 -5.88 6.71 48.69
N SER A 486 -5.34 7.58 49.54
CA SER A 486 -3.92 7.77 49.81
C SER A 486 -3.34 6.54 50.52
N ALA A 487 -2.18 6.07 50.06
CA ALA A 487 -1.29 5.26 50.88
C ALA A 487 0.14 5.73 50.62
N THR A 488 0.70 6.43 51.61
CA THR A 488 2.09 6.84 51.69
C THR A 488 2.84 5.84 52.57
N THR A 489 4.08 5.54 52.18
CA THR A 489 5.22 5.04 53.00
C THR A 489 5.11 3.68 53.69
N ARG A 490 5.93 2.71 53.24
CA ARG A 490 7.31 2.49 53.73
C ARG A 490 8.17 1.87 52.65
#